data_AF-A0A4U5N3V5-F1
#
_entry.id   AF-A0A4U5N3V5-F1
#
_cell.length_a   1.000
_cell.length_b   1.000
_cell.length_c   1.000
_cell.angle_alpha   90.00
_cell.angle_beta   90.00
_cell.angle_gamma   90.00
#
_symmetry.space_group_name_H-M   'P 1'
#
loop_
_entity.id
_entity.type
_entity.pdbx_description
1 polymer ?
#
loop_
_entity_poly.entity_id
_entity_poly.type
_entity_poly.pdbx_seq_one_letter_code
_entity_poly.pdbx_strand_id
1 'polypeptide(L)'
;MPLVSCLGTASSHHACRFCSSPRLARSSNRCRSSNRSRDAGARQIALNHPKNFSGVASQLTEALNNEIKAEKQLEAENLGGVKAPSIGGFTLTTKDAEVQLTKSHGSEKIRVFFNVNHSVNMDEEFDGHEETDPVPVALPPVDVEIVKGDQRFCFHLDLVHAEEEGQYDYSVSEFYVAPVGKEGDEAVPEHVYASSGKYIDPSLHDLLFVQYLEERGFTQQFCQEVVNYATHYEHSQYVGLLEKIRNFVSKA
;
A
#
# COMPACT_ATOMS: atom_id res chain seq x y z
N MET A 1 -51.39 -16.91 -4.82
CA MET A 1 -51.55 -15.95 -3.70
C MET A 1 -50.22 -15.84 -2.97
N PRO A 2 -49.69 -14.62 -2.78
CA PRO A 2 -48.34 -14.35 -2.29
C PRO A 2 -48.30 -14.01 -0.79
N LEU A 3 -47.11 -14.12 -0.16
CA LEU A 3 -46.64 -13.47 1.08
C LEU A 3 -45.11 -13.75 1.11
N VAL A 4 -44.22 -12.84 0.67
CA VAL A 4 -43.68 -11.61 1.30
C VAL A 4 -42.76 -11.86 2.50
N SER A 5 -41.60 -11.18 2.47
CA SER A 5 -40.62 -10.85 3.53
C SER A 5 -39.37 -11.78 3.61
N CYS A 6 -38.12 -11.31 3.75
CA CYS A 6 -37.54 -10.00 4.03
C CYS A 6 -36.17 -9.84 3.32
N LEU A 7 -35.90 -8.61 2.89
CA LEU A 7 -34.57 -8.07 2.56
C LEU A 7 -33.72 -7.92 3.83
N GLY A 8 -32.42 -8.19 3.71
CA GLY A 8 -31.41 -7.90 4.72
C GLY A 8 -30.06 -7.67 4.05
N THR A 9 -29.84 -6.47 3.54
CA THR A 9 -28.53 -5.99 3.08
C THR A 9 -27.68 -5.62 4.29
N ALA A 10 -26.56 -6.32 4.51
CA ALA A 10 -25.51 -5.90 5.43
C ALA A 10 -24.22 -5.70 4.64
N SER A 11 -23.98 -4.44 4.27
CA SER A 11 -22.66 -3.96 3.84
C SER A 11 -21.83 -3.79 5.11
N SER A 12 -20.78 -4.59 5.27
CA SER A 12 -19.83 -4.44 6.37
C SER A 12 -18.53 -3.88 5.81
N HIS A 13 -18.38 -2.56 5.96
CA HIS A 13 -17.09 -1.88 5.87
C HIS A 13 -16.21 -2.39 7.01
N HIS A 14 -15.01 -2.91 6.70
CA HIS A 14 -13.98 -3.13 7.70
C HIS A 14 -12.69 -2.43 7.30
N ALA A 15 -12.37 -1.40 8.08
CA ALA A 15 -11.12 -0.67 8.05
C ALA A 15 -10.02 -1.54 8.67
N CYS A 16 -8.94 -1.76 7.92
CA CYS A 16 -7.67 -2.23 8.46
C CYS A 16 -7.14 -1.18 9.45
N ARG A 17 -6.99 -1.59 10.73
CA ARG A 17 -6.39 -0.77 11.78
C ARG A 17 -4.92 -1.15 11.90
N PHE A 18 -4.06 -0.27 11.41
CA PHE A 18 -2.63 -0.22 11.73
C PHE A 18 -2.45 -0.06 13.25
N CYS A 19 -1.65 -0.92 13.87
CA CYS A 19 -1.37 -0.89 15.30
C CYS A 19 0.02 -0.29 15.55
N SER A 20 0.08 1.01 15.84
CA SER A 20 1.30 1.68 16.33
C SER A 20 1.32 1.66 17.86
N SER A 21 2.36 1.08 18.45
CA SER A 21 2.55 0.96 19.91
C SER A 21 2.96 2.28 20.58
N PRO A 22 2.48 2.61 21.81
CA PRO A 22 3.08 3.66 22.63
C PRO A 22 3.91 3.10 23.81
N ARG A 23 5.16 3.56 23.94
CA ARG A 23 6.00 3.37 25.13
C ARG A 23 5.60 4.37 26.23
N LEU A 24 5.37 3.85 27.44
CA LEU A 24 5.23 4.61 28.69
C LEU A 24 6.42 4.34 29.60
N ALA A 25 7.06 5.39 30.13
CA ALA A 25 7.68 5.36 31.45
C ALA A 25 7.89 6.78 32.02
N ARG A 26 7.43 6.94 33.27
CA ARG A 26 7.50 8.11 34.16
C ARG A 26 8.92 8.42 34.63
N SER A 27 9.18 9.68 35.00
CA SER A 27 9.65 10.00 36.36
C SER A 27 9.46 11.49 36.69
N SER A 28 8.91 11.72 37.87
CA SER A 28 8.64 13.01 38.53
C SER A 28 9.85 13.48 39.33
N ASN A 29 10.13 14.78 39.32
CA ASN A 29 10.66 15.46 40.50
C ASN A 29 10.28 16.95 40.54
N ARG A 30 10.00 17.40 41.77
CA ARG A 30 9.43 18.69 42.18
C ARG A 30 10.56 19.48 42.86
N CYS A 31 10.68 20.80 42.61
CA CYS A 31 10.74 21.84 43.66
C CYS A 31 11.12 23.26 43.17
N ARG A 32 10.26 24.21 43.62
CA ARG A 32 10.49 25.58 44.15
C ARG A 32 11.15 26.71 43.32
N SER A 33 10.27 27.62 42.88
CA SER A 33 10.21 29.08 43.11
C SER A 33 11.47 29.97 43.11
N SER A 34 11.49 30.99 42.24
CA SER A 34 11.58 32.42 42.64
C SER A 34 11.32 33.37 41.45
N ASN A 35 10.73 34.53 41.75
CA ASN A 35 10.28 35.58 40.83
C ASN A 35 11.39 36.26 40.02
N ARG A 36 11.10 36.62 38.76
CA ARG A 36 11.40 37.96 38.20
C ARG A 36 10.67 38.22 36.89
N SER A 37 9.85 39.25 36.88
CA SER A 37 9.24 39.86 35.70
C SER A 37 10.30 40.42 34.76
N ARG A 38 10.07 40.27 33.45
CA ARG A 38 10.41 41.25 32.40
C ARG A 38 9.73 40.85 31.09
N ASP A 39 8.92 41.77 30.58
CA ASP A 39 8.40 41.85 29.22
C ASP A 39 9.48 41.55 28.17
N ALA A 40 9.09 40.82 27.11
CA ALA A 40 9.16 41.31 25.73
C ALA A 40 8.79 40.20 24.73
N GLY A 41 7.77 40.47 23.90
CA GLY A 41 7.76 39.98 22.51
C GLY A 41 7.03 38.66 22.23
N ALA A 42 5.76 38.53 22.62
CA ALA A 42 4.86 37.66 21.87
C ALA A 42 4.67 38.28 20.48
N ARG A 43 5.42 37.81 19.47
CA ARG A 43 5.07 38.03 18.06
C ARG A 43 3.79 37.25 17.78
N GLN A 44 2.65 37.88 18.06
CA GLN A 44 1.38 37.52 17.43
C GLN A 44 1.60 37.65 15.91
N ILE A 45 1.60 36.52 15.21
CA ILE A 45 1.37 36.52 13.78
C ILE A 45 -0.08 36.94 13.60
N ALA A 46 -0.29 38.23 13.35
CA ALA A 46 -1.57 38.75 12.94
C ALA A 46 -1.93 38.12 11.59
N LEU A 47 -2.77 37.09 11.61
CA LEU A 47 -3.49 36.60 10.43
C LEU A 47 -4.56 37.62 10.05
N ASN A 48 -4.13 38.80 9.59
CA ASN A 48 -5.00 39.75 8.90
C ASN A 48 -4.95 39.44 7.41
N HIS A 49 -5.74 38.45 7.00
CA HIS A 49 -6.26 38.43 5.64
C HIS A 49 -7.75 38.11 5.71
N PRO A 50 -8.65 39.05 5.36
CA PRO A 50 -10.02 38.69 5.08
C PRO A 50 -10.00 37.90 3.76
N LYS A 51 -9.76 36.59 3.84
CA LYS A 51 -9.95 35.72 2.67
C LYS A 51 -11.45 35.67 2.43
N ASN A 52 -11.90 36.29 1.34
CA ASN A 52 -13.19 35.96 0.77
C ASN A 52 -13.20 34.45 0.50
N PHE A 53 -13.89 33.69 1.35
CA PHE A 53 -14.03 32.24 1.21
C PHE A 53 -14.93 31.85 0.02
N SER A 54 -15.61 32.82 -0.60
CA SER A 54 -16.37 32.64 -1.84
C SER A 54 -15.41 32.57 -3.03
N GLY A 55 -15.15 31.37 -3.54
CA GLY A 55 -14.35 31.14 -4.76
C GLY A 55 -13.30 30.04 -4.65
N VAL A 56 -13.04 29.51 -3.45
CA VAL A 56 -12.05 28.43 -3.24
C VAL A 56 -12.41 27.19 -4.05
N ALA A 57 -13.69 26.83 -4.13
CA ALA A 57 -14.15 25.68 -4.93
C ALA A 57 -13.82 25.85 -6.43
N SER A 58 -13.93 27.06 -6.97
CA SER A 58 -13.59 27.35 -8.37
C SER A 58 -12.09 27.25 -8.61
N GLN A 59 -11.28 27.86 -7.74
CA GLN A 59 -9.82 27.80 -7.82
C GLN A 59 -9.31 26.35 -7.70
N LEU A 60 -9.90 25.59 -6.76
CA LEU A 60 -9.58 24.18 -6.58
C LEU A 60 -9.96 23.35 -7.81
N THR A 61 -11.11 23.62 -8.43
CA THR A 61 -11.53 22.93 -9.66
C THR A 61 -10.55 23.20 -10.81
N GLU A 62 -10.10 24.45 -10.96
CA GLU A 62 -9.11 24.82 -11.98
C GLU A 62 -7.76 24.13 -11.73
N ALA A 63 -7.27 24.16 -10.48
CA ALA A 63 -6.04 23.47 -10.09
C ALA A 63 -6.11 21.97 -10.37
N LEU A 64 -7.21 21.31 -9.98
CA LEU A 64 -7.42 19.88 -10.23
C LEU A 64 -7.46 19.55 -11.73
N ASN A 65 -8.07 20.41 -12.56
CA ASN A 65 -8.09 20.18 -14.02
C ASN A 65 -6.69 20.26 -14.63
N ASN A 66 -5.87 21.20 -14.17
CA ASN A 66 -4.49 21.33 -14.63
C ASN A 66 -3.65 20.13 -14.20
N GLU A 67 -3.81 19.70 -12.94
CA GLU A 67 -3.12 18.54 -12.39
C GLU A 67 -3.49 17.25 -13.15
N ILE A 68 -4.78 16.94 -13.27
CA ILE A 68 -5.25 15.75 -14.02
C ILE A 68 -4.70 15.73 -15.44
N LYS A 69 -4.58 16.89 -16.08
CA LYS A 69 -4.02 16.98 -17.44
C LYS A 69 -2.52 16.70 -17.46
N ALA A 70 -1.77 17.24 -16.49
CA ALA A 70 -0.34 16.98 -16.36
C ALA A 70 -0.09 15.48 -16.08
N GLU A 71 -0.81 14.90 -15.15
CA GLU A 71 -0.63 13.49 -14.76
C GLU A 71 -0.97 12.50 -15.88
N LYS A 72 -1.98 12.79 -16.69
CA LYS A 72 -2.30 11.98 -17.88
C LYS A 72 -1.24 12.09 -18.97
N GLN A 73 -0.56 13.24 -19.05
CA GLN A 73 0.56 13.40 -19.98
C GLN A 73 1.77 12.58 -19.51
N LEU A 74 2.07 12.62 -18.20
CA LEU A 74 3.12 11.81 -17.59
C LEU A 74 2.87 10.30 -17.76
N GLU A 75 1.63 9.84 -17.57
CA GLU A 75 1.26 8.43 -17.79
C GLU A 75 1.55 7.99 -19.25
N ALA A 76 1.27 8.87 -20.22
CA ALA A 76 1.49 8.59 -21.63
C ALA A 76 2.98 8.58 -22.01
N GLU A 77 3.78 9.43 -21.40
CA GLU A 77 5.21 9.60 -21.70
C GLU A 77 6.09 8.58 -20.96
N ASN A 78 5.80 8.31 -19.68
CA ASN A 78 6.72 7.61 -18.77
C ASN A 78 6.25 6.20 -18.39
N LEU A 79 4.94 5.93 -18.41
CA LEU A 79 4.37 4.66 -17.93
C LEU A 79 3.87 3.74 -19.06
N GLY A 80 4.22 4.05 -20.32
CA GLY A 80 3.85 3.22 -21.47
C GLY A 80 2.37 3.31 -21.88
N GLY A 81 1.65 4.33 -21.41
CA GLY A 81 0.26 4.61 -21.77
C GLY A 81 -0.76 4.08 -20.75
N VAL A 82 -2.03 4.03 -21.14
CA VAL A 82 -3.18 3.80 -20.23
C VAL A 82 -3.26 2.37 -19.67
N LYS A 83 -2.60 1.40 -20.30
CA LYS A 83 -2.74 0.00 -19.92
C LYS A 83 -1.54 -0.45 -19.09
N ALA A 84 -1.81 -0.81 -17.84
CA ALA A 84 -0.83 -1.42 -16.96
C ALA A 84 -0.18 -2.67 -17.59
N PRO A 85 1.11 -2.93 -17.30
CA PRO A 85 1.80 -4.15 -17.72
C PRO A 85 1.11 -5.40 -17.16
N SER A 86 1.39 -6.57 -17.71
CA SER A 86 0.86 -7.84 -17.18
C SER A 86 1.89 -8.52 -16.28
N ILE A 87 1.41 -9.24 -15.26
CA ILE A 87 2.24 -10.12 -14.42
C ILE A 87 2.13 -11.55 -14.97
N GLY A 88 3.26 -12.12 -15.38
CA GLY A 88 3.35 -13.38 -16.10
C GLY A 88 2.86 -14.58 -15.28
N GLY A 89 2.04 -15.43 -15.91
CA GLY A 89 1.59 -16.68 -15.28
C GLY A 89 0.51 -16.52 -14.20
N PHE A 90 -0.01 -15.31 -13.98
CA PHE A 90 -1.10 -15.04 -13.04
C PHE A 90 -2.34 -14.49 -13.74
N THR A 91 -3.52 -14.85 -13.21
CA THR A 91 -4.77 -14.14 -13.48
C THR A 91 -4.91 -13.00 -12.50
N LEU A 92 -5.04 -11.77 -13.02
CA LEU A 92 -5.10 -10.54 -12.24
C LEU A 92 -6.53 -10.02 -12.15
N THR A 93 -6.94 -9.63 -10.95
CA THR A 93 -8.20 -8.94 -10.66
C THR A 93 -7.97 -7.79 -9.70
N THR A 94 -8.75 -6.71 -9.82
CA THR A 94 -8.63 -5.55 -8.94
C THR A 94 -9.96 -5.15 -8.30
N LYS A 95 -9.87 -4.50 -7.14
CA LYS A 95 -11.00 -3.91 -6.42
C LYS A 95 -10.55 -2.63 -5.74
N ASP A 96 -10.75 -1.51 -6.43
CA ASP A 96 -10.22 -0.20 -6.04
C ASP A 96 -8.68 -0.30 -5.82
N ALA A 97 -8.14 0.00 -4.64
CA ALA A 97 -6.70 -0.12 -4.40
C ALA A 97 -6.19 -1.56 -4.18
N GLU A 98 -7.09 -2.55 -4.08
CA GLU A 98 -6.73 -3.96 -3.85
C GLU A 98 -6.44 -4.67 -5.17
N VAL A 99 -5.30 -5.37 -5.23
CA VAL A 99 -4.92 -6.21 -6.37
C VAL A 99 -4.79 -7.65 -5.90
N GLN A 100 -5.36 -8.56 -6.68
CA GLN A 100 -5.30 -9.99 -6.42
C GLN A 100 -4.78 -10.72 -7.67
N LEU A 101 -3.77 -11.57 -7.46
CA LEU A 101 -3.23 -12.48 -8.47
C LEU A 101 -3.56 -13.92 -8.09
N THR A 102 -3.92 -14.74 -9.07
CA THR A 102 -4.19 -16.16 -8.85
C THR A 102 -3.57 -17.05 -9.92
N LYS A 103 -3.03 -18.19 -9.51
CA LYS A 103 -2.58 -19.26 -10.41
C LYS A 103 -2.66 -20.62 -9.74
N SER A 104 -2.46 -21.68 -10.52
CA SER A 104 -2.33 -23.04 -10.01
C SER A 104 -0.91 -23.56 -10.25
N HIS A 105 -0.39 -24.35 -9.33
CA HIS A 105 0.91 -25.02 -9.44
C HIS A 105 0.74 -26.47 -8.97
N GLY A 106 0.67 -27.42 -9.91
CA GLY A 106 0.34 -28.80 -9.58
C GLY A 106 -1.04 -28.90 -8.89
N SER A 107 -1.05 -29.40 -7.65
CA SER A 107 -2.26 -29.49 -6.81
C SER A 107 -2.48 -28.28 -5.90
N GLU A 108 -1.63 -27.25 -6.00
CA GLU A 108 -1.66 -26.07 -5.14
C GLU A 108 -2.35 -24.91 -5.85
N LYS A 109 -3.11 -24.13 -5.09
CA LYS A 109 -3.67 -22.85 -5.56
C LYS A 109 -2.87 -21.72 -4.93
N ILE A 110 -2.26 -20.90 -5.76
CA ILE A 110 -1.45 -19.76 -5.35
C ILE A 110 -2.30 -18.50 -5.48
N ARG A 111 -2.30 -17.68 -4.43
CA ARG A 111 -2.96 -16.38 -4.39
C ARG A 111 -1.96 -15.36 -3.89
N VAL A 112 -1.99 -14.18 -4.49
CA VAL A 112 -1.15 -13.06 -4.10
C VAL A 112 -2.04 -11.84 -3.93
N PHE A 113 -1.78 -11.05 -2.90
CA PHE A 113 -2.50 -9.83 -2.61
C PHE A 113 -1.51 -8.71 -2.35
N PHE A 114 -1.84 -7.53 -2.85
CA PHE A 114 -1.16 -6.30 -2.47
C PHE A 114 -2.12 -5.13 -2.62
N ASN A 115 -1.79 -4.04 -1.94
CA ASN A 115 -2.59 -2.82 -1.92
C ASN A 115 -1.71 -1.62 -2.27
N VAL A 116 -2.13 -0.82 -3.24
CA VAL A 116 -1.34 0.34 -3.71
C VAL A 116 -1.51 1.59 -2.84
N ASN A 117 -2.32 1.55 -1.77
CA ASN A 117 -2.39 2.66 -0.83
C ASN A 117 -1.05 2.80 -0.09
N HIS A 118 -0.53 4.02 -0.05
CA HIS A 118 0.71 4.36 0.68
C HIS A 118 1.92 3.54 0.23
N SER A 119 1.93 3.04 -1.01
CA SER A 119 3.01 2.20 -1.52
C SER A 119 4.12 2.96 -2.23
N VAL A 120 3.92 4.24 -2.56
CA VAL A 120 4.92 5.05 -3.25
C VAL A 120 6.02 5.45 -2.26
N ASN A 121 7.26 5.04 -2.55
CA ASN A 121 8.41 5.44 -1.77
C ASN A 121 8.94 6.79 -2.30
N MET A 122 8.93 7.81 -1.45
CA MET A 122 9.50 9.13 -1.74
C MET A 122 10.80 9.39 -0.97
N ASP A 123 11.26 8.41 -0.18
CA ASP A 123 12.37 8.55 0.77
C ASP A 123 13.73 8.13 0.19
N GLU A 124 13.83 7.87 -1.12
CA GLU A 124 15.14 7.79 -1.77
C GLU A 124 15.76 9.18 -1.76
N GLU A 125 16.72 9.37 -0.85
CA GLU A 125 17.58 10.54 -0.78
C GLU A 125 18.12 10.82 -2.18
N PHE A 126 17.58 11.86 -2.81
CA PHE A 126 18.04 12.43 -4.06
C PHE A 126 19.54 12.71 -3.95
N ASP A 127 20.37 11.78 -4.40
CA ASP A 127 21.83 11.89 -4.33
C ASP A 127 22.32 12.73 -5.52
N GLY A 128 21.72 13.91 -5.70
CA GLY A 128 22.22 15.09 -6.42
C GLY A 128 22.76 14.95 -7.86
N HIS A 129 22.68 13.78 -8.50
CA HIS A 129 23.45 13.48 -9.70
C HIS A 129 22.63 13.21 -10.96
N GLU A 130 21.30 13.26 -10.90
CA GLU A 130 20.46 13.15 -12.10
C GLU A 130 19.61 14.42 -12.30
N GLU A 131 19.68 14.99 -13.51
CA GLU A 131 18.84 16.12 -13.98
C GLU A 131 17.39 15.69 -14.32
N THR A 132 17.03 14.44 -14.03
CA THR A 132 15.70 13.88 -14.22
C THR A 132 14.98 13.81 -12.89
N ASP A 133 13.78 14.41 -12.82
CA ASP A 133 12.90 14.25 -11.67
C ASP A 133 12.69 12.74 -11.41
N PRO A 134 12.96 12.22 -10.18
CA PRO A 134 12.84 10.80 -9.90
C PRO A 134 11.41 10.35 -10.14
N VAL A 135 11.25 9.32 -10.98
CA VAL A 135 9.94 8.74 -11.28
C VAL A 135 9.46 8.01 -10.02
N PRO A 136 8.27 8.32 -9.47
CA PRO A 136 7.78 7.67 -8.27
C PRO A 136 7.65 6.15 -8.48
N VAL A 137 8.14 5.36 -7.53
CA VAL A 137 8.08 3.90 -7.55
C VAL A 137 7.17 3.39 -6.43
N ALA A 138 6.23 2.52 -6.77
CA ALA A 138 5.38 1.85 -5.79
C ALA A 138 5.95 0.49 -5.37
N LEU A 139 6.24 0.33 -4.07
CA LEU A 139 6.73 -0.89 -3.44
C LEU A 139 5.72 -1.38 -2.37
N PRO A 140 4.51 -1.83 -2.77
CA PRO A 140 3.54 -2.32 -1.80
C PRO A 140 4.03 -3.63 -1.16
N PRO A 141 3.76 -3.85 0.14
CA PRO A 141 3.90 -5.18 0.73
C PRO A 141 3.03 -6.20 -0.01
N VAL A 142 3.54 -7.43 -0.12
CA VAL A 142 2.92 -8.52 -0.89
C VAL A 142 2.62 -9.70 0.03
N ASP A 143 1.34 -10.07 0.11
CA ASP A 143 0.89 -11.28 0.80
C ASP A 143 0.77 -12.44 -0.18
N VAL A 144 1.41 -13.55 0.14
CA VAL A 144 1.36 -14.79 -0.66
C VAL A 144 0.66 -15.88 0.14
N GLU A 145 -0.33 -16.53 -0.47
CA GLU A 145 -0.96 -17.74 0.05
C GLU A 145 -0.77 -18.92 -0.90
N ILE A 146 -0.19 -20.01 -0.40
CA ILE A 146 -0.09 -21.29 -1.10
C ILE A 146 -1.06 -22.27 -0.44
N VAL A 147 -2.17 -22.55 -1.11
CA VAL A 147 -3.26 -23.37 -0.58
C VAL A 147 -3.09 -24.83 -0.99
N LYS A 148 -3.15 -25.73 -0.01
CA LYS A 148 -3.10 -27.18 -0.19
C LYS A 148 -4.07 -27.86 0.78
N GLY A 149 -5.09 -28.53 0.23
CA GLY A 149 -6.13 -29.16 1.04
C GLY A 149 -6.93 -28.13 1.83
N ASP A 150 -6.99 -28.32 3.15
CA ASP A 150 -7.67 -27.45 4.12
C ASP A 150 -6.74 -26.43 4.80
N GLN A 151 -5.48 -26.33 4.34
CA GLN A 151 -4.49 -25.41 4.88
C GLN A 151 -3.95 -24.46 3.80
N ARG A 152 -3.53 -23.27 4.25
CA ARG A 152 -2.78 -22.28 3.47
C ARG A 152 -1.48 -21.97 4.17
N PHE A 153 -0.39 -21.99 3.40
CA PHE A 153 0.91 -21.49 3.84
C PHE A 153 1.04 -20.04 3.38
N CYS A 154 1.15 -19.13 4.33
CA CYS A 154 1.13 -17.68 4.11
C CYS A 154 2.51 -17.06 4.36
N PHE A 155 2.85 -16.08 3.52
CA PHE A 155 4.06 -15.28 3.62
C PHE A 155 3.70 -13.80 3.44
N HIS A 156 4.26 -12.95 4.29
CA HIS A 156 4.26 -11.50 4.12
C HIS A 156 5.63 -11.10 3.58
N LEU A 157 5.65 -10.44 2.42
CA LEU A 157 6.85 -10.07 1.69
C LEU A 157 6.96 -8.54 1.63
N ASP A 158 8.14 -8.01 1.97
CA ASP A 158 8.49 -6.62 1.74
C ASP A 158 9.33 -6.54 0.46
N LEU A 159 8.87 -5.78 -0.53
CA LEU A 159 9.64 -5.50 -1.75
C LEU A 159 10.80 -4.55 -1.43
N VAL A 160 11.98 -4.88 -1.94
CA VAL A 160 13.23 -4.14 -1.69
C VAL A 160 14.01 -3.94 -2.97
N HIS A 161 14.91 -2.96 -2.99
CA HIS A 161 15.87 -2.83 -4.09
C HIS A 161 16.88 -3.98 -4.01
N ALA A 162 17.19 -4.58 -5.15
CA ALA A 162 18.26 -5.54 -5.27
C ALA A 162 19.64 -4.84 -5.28
N GLU A 163 20.72 -5.63 -5.24
CA GLU A 163 22.09 -5.10 -5.35
C GLU A 163 22.37 -4.45 -6.71
N GLU A 164 21.72 -4.96 -7.77
CA GLU A 164 21.80 -4.39 -9.11
C GLU A 164 20.79 -3.25 -9.26
N GLU A 165 21.28 -2.12 -9.80
CA GLU A 165 20.48 -0.90 -9.96
C GLU A 165 19.25 -1.15 -10.85
N GLY A 166 18.10 -0.64 -10.41
CA GLY A 166 16.82 -0.78 -11.11
C GLY A 166 16.18 -2.17 -11.03
N GLN A 167 16.75 -3.08 -10.23
CA GLN A 167 16.16 -4.39 -9.95
C GLN A 167 15.53 -4.43 -8.55
N TYR A 168 14.53 -5.29 -8.41
CA TYR A 168 13.80 -5.48 -7.16
C TYR A 168 13.83 -6.93 -6.73
N ASP A 169 13.86 -7.13 -5.41
CA ASP A 169 13.76 -8.42 -4.77
C ASP A 169 12.75 -8.35 -3.60
N TYR A 170 12.63 -9.42 -2.84
CA TYR A 170 11.80 -9.45 -1.64
C TYR A 170 12.56 -9.91 -0.40
N SER A 171 12.08 -9.47 0.76
CA SER A 171 12.43 -10.05 2.04
C SER A 171 11.17 -10.59 2.71
N VAL A 172 11.28 -11.76 3.35
CA VAL A 172 10.15 -12.35 4.10
C VAL A 172 10.11 -11.73 5.50
N SER A 173 9.06 -10.96 5.78
CA SER A 173 8.90 -10.31 7.08
C SER A 173 8.18 -11.20 8.09
N GLU A 174 7.18 -11.97 7.64
CA GLU A 174 6.40 -12.90 8.44
C GLU A 174 5.97 -14.14 7.62
N PHE A 175 5.85 -15.29 8.28
CA PHE A 175 5.32 -16.52 7.68
C PHE A 175 4.55 -17.37 8.70
N TYR A 176 3.52 -18.09 8.23
CA TYR A 176 2.67 -18.93 9.07
C TYR A 176 1.83 -19.93 8.26
N VAL A 177 1.30 -20.95 8.94
CA VAL A 177 0.31 -21.88 8.36
C VAL A 177 -1.04 -21.65 9.01
N ALA A 178 -2.08 -21.46 8.20
CA ALA A 178 -3.44 -21.21 8.65
C ALA A 178 -4.43 -22.18 8.00
N PRO A 179 -5.60 -22.43 8.61
CA PRO A 179 -6.69 -23.12 7.91
C PRO A 179 -7.22 -22.26 6.76
N VAL A 180 -7.72 -22.91 5.72
CA VAL A 180 -8.45 -22.26 4.63
C VAL A 180 -9.81 -21.80 5.14
N GLY A 181 -10.14 -20.53 4.92
CA GLY A 181 -11.45 -19.96 5.24
C GLY A 181 -12.59 -20.66 4.50
N LYS A 182 -13.77 -20.73 5.10
CA LYS A 182 -14.92 -21.43 4.50
C LYS A 182 -15.35 -20.83 3.15
N GLU A 183 -15.13 -19.53 2.99
CA GLU A 183 -15.43 -18.78 1.77
C GLU A 183 -14.18 -18.36 0.98
N GLY A 184 -13.00 -18.88 1.35
CA GLY A 184 -11.72 -18.57 0.70
C GLY A 184 -11.10 -17.21 1.06
N ASP A 185 -11.90 -16.16 1.29
CA ASP A 185 -11.43 -14.81 1.71
C ASP A 185 -11.60 -14.52 3.21
N GLU A 186 -11.78 -15.55 4.02
CA GLU A 186 -11.93 -15.38 5.47
C GLU A 186 -10.59 -14.95 6.10
N ALA A 187 -10.67 -13.99 7.01
CA ALA A 187 -9.54 -13.51 7.78
C ALA A 187 -8.85 -14.66 8.54
N VAL A 188 -7.53 -14.58 8.67
CA VAL A 188 -6.76 -15.55 9.46
C VAL A 188 -7.16 -15.41 10.93
N PRO A 189 -7.50 -16.51 11.64
CA PRO A 189 -7.83 -16.44 13.05
C PRO A 189 -6.66 -15.90 13.90
N GLU A 190 -6.95 -15.00 14.86
CA GLU A 190 -5.92 -14.35 15.69
C GLU A 190 -5.03 -15.29 16.52
N HIS A 191 -5.48 -16.53 16.74
CA HIS A 191 -4.74 -17.54 17.50
C HIS A 191 -3.71 -18.31 16.66
N VAL A 192 -3.67 -18.09 15.34
CA VAL A 192 -2.67 -18.70 14.47
C VAL A 192 -1.30 -18.13 14.82
N TYR A 193 -0.34 -19.01 15.10
CA TYR A 193 1.03 -18.60 15.36
C TYR A 193 1.70 -18.14 14.07
N ALA A 194 2.30 -16.95 14.11
CA ALA A 194 3.14 -16.42 13.05
C ALA A 194 4.54 -16.13 13.56
N SER A 195 5.53 -16.36 12.70
CA SER A 195 6.93 -16.13 13.02
C SER A 195 7.49 -15.06 12.09
N SER A 196 8.34 -14.19 12.64
CA SER A 196 9.12 -13.29 11.80
C SER A 196 10.13 -14.08 10.96
N GLY A 197 10.30 -13.68 9.69
CA GLY A 197 11.34 -14.22 8.82
C GLY A 197 12.76 -13.88 9.27
N LYS A 198 12.94 -12.87 10.14
CA LYS A 198 14.26 -12.40 10.61
C LYS A 198 15.05 -13.40 11.45
N TYR A 199 14.38 -14.38 12.06
CA TYR A 199 14.99 -15.30 13.02
C TYR A 199 15.03 -16.76 12.53
N ILE A 200 14.78 -16.99 11.24
CA ILE A 200 14.78 -18.34 10.68
C ILE A 200 16.20 -18.90 10.58
N ASP A 201 16.35 -20.22 10.70
CA ASP A 201 17.63 -20.90 10.48
C ASP A 201 18.13 -20.65 9.04
N PRO A 202 19.44 -20.39 8.82
CA PRO A 202 19.97 -20.10 7.49
C PRO A 202 19.74 -21.21 6.45
N SER A 203 19.79 -22.48 6.84
CA SER A 203 19.53 -23.58 5.89
C SER A 203 18.05 -23.63 5.52
N LEU A 204 17.17 -23.32 6.47
CA LEU A 204 15.74 -23.24 6.22
C LEU A 204 15.38 -21.99 5.40
N HIS A 205 16.07 -20.87 5.62
CA HIS A 205 15.95 -19.67 4.79
C HIS A 205 16.12 -20.01 3.30
N ASP A 206 17.24 -20.62 2.94
CA ASP A 206 17.56 -20.91 1.54
C ASP A 206 16.56 -21.90 0.90
N LEU A 207 16.14 -22.93 1.64
CA LEU A 207 15.19 -23.90 1.13
C LEU A 207 13.77 -23.33 1.01
N LEU A 208 13.32 -22.57 2.01
CA LEU A 208 11.92 -22.15 2.13
C LEU A 208 11.65 -20.78 1.49
N PHE A 209 12.50 -19.79 1.76
CA PHE A 209 12.30 -18.42 1.29
C PHE A 209 12.90 -18.17 -0.08
N VAL A 210 13.83 -19.01 -0.53
CA VAL A 210 14.38 -18.92 -1.89
C VAL A 210 13.81 -20.03 -2.74
N GLN A 211 14.29 -21.28 -2.58
CA GLN A 211 13.99 -22.36 -3.53
C GLN A 211 12.50 -22.71 -3.62
N TYR A 212 11.82 -22.89 -2.48
CA TYR A 212 10.41 -23.28 -2.45
C TYR A 212 9.47 -22.20 -3.06
N LEU A 213 9.78 -20.92 -2.85
CA LEU A 213 9.04 -19.80 -3.43
C LEU A 213 9.38 -19.61 -4.92
N GLU A 214 10.64 -19.74 -5.32
CA GLU A 214 11.08 -19.66 -6.71
C GLU A 214 10.46 -20.76 -7.59
N GLU A 215 10.40 -22.00 -7.11
CA GLU A 215 9.73 -23.11 -7.80
C GLU A 215 8.25 -22.79 -8.12
N ARG A 216 7.63 -21.95 -7.29
CA ARG A 216 6.25 -21.46 -7.45
C ARG A 216 6.16 -20.17 -8.24
N GLY A 217 7.27 -19.65 -8.74
CA GLY A 217 7.36 -18.48 -9.59
C GLY A 217 7.40 -17.15 -8.83
N PHE A 218 7.88 -17.15 -7.59
CA PHE A 218 8.24 -15.94 -6.85
C PHE A 218 9.74 -15.69 -7.02
N THR A 219 10.09 -15.14 -8.18
CA THR A 219 11.47 -14.85 -8.58
C THR A 219 11.71 -13.34 -8.61
N GLN A 220 12.96 -12.92 -8.82
CA GLN A 220 13.29 -11.51 -9.07
C GLN A 220 12.46 -10.90 -10.23
N GLN A 221 12.22 -11.67 -11.30
CA GLN A 221 11.37 -11.23 -12.41
C GLN A 221 9.93 -10.96 -11.93
N PHE A 222 9.39 -11.80 -11.05
CA PHE A 222 8.06 -11.56 -10.47
C PHE A 222 8.04 -10.24 -9.68
N CYS A 223 9.06 -9.95 -8.87
CA CYS A 223 9.18 -8.69 -8.15
C CYS A 223 9.18 -7.49 -9.12
N GLN A 224 9.98 -7.57 -10.19
CA GLN A 224 10.00 -6.52 -11.21
C GLN A 224 8.62 -6.29 -11.84
N GLU A 225 7.92 -7.37 -12.20
CA GLU A 225 6.58 -7.28 -12.79
C GLU A 225 5.56 -6.69 -11.82
N VAL A 226 5.63 -7.05 -10.54
CA VAL A 226 4.78 -6.47 -9.49
C VAL A 226 5.06 -4.99 -9.30
N VAL A 227 6.32 -4.56 -9.21
CA VAL A 227 6.68 -3.14 -9.04
C VAL A 227 6.25 -2.31 -10.25
N ASN A 228 6.48 -2.82 -11.46
CA ASN A 228 6.06 -2.14 -12.69
C ASN A 228 4.53 -2.01 -12.77
N TYR A 229 3.81 -3.08 -12.41
CA TYR A 229 2.35 -3.05 -12.36
C TYR A 229 1.83 -2.11 -11.27
N ALA A 230 2.36 -2.21 -10.06
CA ALA A 230 1.92 -1.43 -8.90
C ALA A 230 2.15 0.06 -9.14
N THR A 231 3.31 0.44 -9.68
CA THR A 231 3.64 1.84 -10.01
C THR A 231 2.65 2.40 -11.03
N HIS A 232 2.38 1.64 -12.10
CA HIS A 232 1.38 2.04 -13.09
C HIS A 232 -0.03 2.16 -12.48
N TYR A 233 -0.43 1.14 -11.72
CA TYR A 233 -1.77 1.06 -11.17
C TYR A 233 -2.02 2.12 -10.10
N GLU A 234 -1.04 2.41 -9.24
CA GLU A 234 -1.10 3.48 -8.25
C GLU A 234 -1.33 4.83 -8.92
N HIS A 235 -0.57 5.14 -9.99
CA HIS A 235 -0.73 6.37 -10.75
C HIS A 235 -2.13 6.50 -11.35
N SER A 236 -2.63 5.45 -12.00
CA SER A 236 -3.99 5.45 -12.54
C SER A 236 -5.04 5.65 -11.44
N GLN A 237 -4.84 5.08 -10.25
CA GLN A 237 -5.71 5.26 -9.09
C GLN A 237 -5.63 6.69 -8.52
N TYR A 238 -4.45 7.32 -8.51
CA TYR A 238 -4.26 8.72 -8.13
C TYR A 238 -5.00 9.67 -9.07
N VAL A 239 -4.83 9.51 -10.38
CA VAL A 239 -5.59 10.28 -11.38
C VAL A 239 -7.10 10.09 -11.18
N GLY A 240 -7.55 8.86 -10.95
CA GLY A 240 -8.94 8.56 -10.63
C GLY A 240 -9.43 9.24 -9.35
N LEU A 241 -8.59 9.35 -8.32
CA LEU A 241 -8.89 10.07 -7.09
C LEU A 241 -9.03 11.58 -7.35
N LEU A 242 -8.12 12.20 -8.11
CA LEU A 242 -8.21 13.61 -8.47
C LEU A 242 -9.52 13.92 -9.22
N GLU A 243 -9.93 13.04 -10.14
CA GLU A 243 -11.22 13.16 -10.83
C GLU A 243 -12.40 13.05 -9.87
N LYS A 244 -12.38 12.10 -8.92
CA LYS A 244 -13.41 11.97 -7.88
C LYS A 244 -13.48 13.22 -7.02
N ILE A 245 -12.35 13.79 -6.59
CA ILE A 245 -12.29 15.04 -5.81
C ILE A 245 -12.85 16.20 -6.63
N ARG A 246 -12.44 16.37 -7.88
CA ARG A 246 -12.97 17.41 -8.78
C ARG A 246 -14.48 17.31 -8.90
N ASN A 247 -14.99 16.11 -9.15
CA ASN A 247 -16.42 15.85 -9.28
C ASN A 247 -17.19 16.05 -7.97
N PHE A 248 -16.53 15.90 -6.82
CA PHE A 248 -17.11 16.20 -5.51
C PHE A 248 -17.19 17.71 -5.26
N VAL A 249 -16.11 18.44 -5.53
CA VAL A 249 -16.01 19.89 -5.32
C VAL A 249 -16.91 20.69 -6.28
N SER A 250 -17.13 20.17 -7.49
CA SER A 250 -17.98 20.84 -8.50
C SER A 250 -19.48 20.62 -8.31
N LYS A 251 -19.89 19.73 -7.39
CA LYS A 251 -21.30 19.56 -7.03
C LYS A 251 -21.75 20.74 -6.18
N ALA A 252 -22.85 21.36 -6.62
CA ALA A 252 -23.52 22.46 -5.93
C ALA A 252 -24.30 21.98 -4.69
#